data_AF-A0A928FZG1-F1
#
_entry.id   AF-A0A928FZG1-F1
#
_cell.length_a   1.000
_cell.length_b   1.000
_cell.length_c   1.000
_cell.angle_alpha   90.00
_cell.angle_beta   90.00
_cell.angle_gamma   90.00
#
_symmetry.space_group_name_H-M   'P 1'
#
loop_
_entity.id
_entity.type
_entity.pdbx_description
1 polymer ?
#
loop_
_entity_poly.entity_id
_entity_poly.type
_entity_poly.pdbx_seq_one_letter_code
_entity_poly.pdbx_strand_id
1 'polypeptide(L)'
;MRRLITILFLLLCVSVNAQEIKSFGVAYYDVDRLYDTIPSRFYDDSAYTPEGSFAWDESRYRRKVEQVAAVVDSMELPVVALYGVENEQVVRDIVSACGEDYAYIHRTSNSYDGLDFALLYFADVFFPGRVTEYRGALCVEGEACGEPLTIIATHRSTSLGVLIEERNLLEDNNIIILGDVGKLKFKKYGLRDASFHIEKAARGNRILRGMWHLRDRVLTNITSLSHCDVYIKRWLLDETGVPRPTFDGAKYCAGGSSCLPIFIYFDK
;
A
#
# COMPACT_ATOMS: atom_id res chain seq x y z
N MET A 1 13.42 0.86 59.47
CA MET A 1 12.75 1.97 58.75
C MET A 1 13.57 2.50 57.58
N ARG A 2 14.84 2.93 57.76
CA ARG A 2 15.69 3.42 56.66
C ARG A 2 15.84 2.48 55.44
N ARG A 3 16.01 1.16 55.67
CA ARG A 3 16.12 0.15 54.59
C ARG A 3 14.81 -0.12 53.82
N LEU A 4 13.64 0.05 54.45
CA LEU A 4 12.35 -0.10 53.76
C LEU A 4 12.07 1.09 52.83
N ILE A 5 12.48 2.30 53.23
CA ILE A 5 12.32 3.51 52.42
C ILE A 5 13.20 3.44 51.16
N THR A 6 14.41 2.86 51.25
CA THR A 6 15.30 2.69 50.09
C THR A 6 14.75 1.68 49.06
N ILE A 7 14.07 0.62 49.51
CA ILE A 7 13.46 -0.39 48.63
C ILE A 7 12.22 0.19 47.93
N LEU A 8 11.41 0.99 48.64
CA LEU A 8 10.24 1.65 48.06
C LEU A 8 10.62 2.72 47.01
N PHE A 9 11.74 3.42 47.21
CA PHE A 9 12.27 4.39 46.25
C PHE A 9 12.85 3.72 45.00
N LEU A 10 13.44 2.52 45.13
CA LEU A 10 13.93 1.74 43.99
C LEU A 10 12.79 1.19 43.11
N LEU A 11 11.63 0.86 43.72
CA LEU A 11 10.45 0.38 43.01
C LEU A 11 9.69 1.49 42.25
N LEU A 12 9.76 2.74 42.71
CA LEU A 12 9.15 3.89 42.03
C LEU A 12 9.95 4.39 40.80
N CYS A 13 11.21 3.98 40.66
CA CYS A 13 12.04 4.36 39.51
C CYS A 13 11.92 3.42 38.30
N VAL A 14 11.10 2.36 38.37
CA VAL A 14 10.89 1.40 37.26
C VAL A 14 9.57 1.66 36.52
N SER A 15 9.06 2.89 36.56
CA SER A 15 8.10 3.36 35.55
C SER A 15 8.84 3.64 34.25
N VAL A 16 9.45 2.60 33.67
CA VAL A 16 9.86 2.63 32.27
C VAL A 16 8.56 2.66 31.49
N ASN A 17 8.20 3.83 30.97
CA ASN A 17 7.26 3.94 29.88
C ASN A 17 7.90 3.24 28.67
N ALA A 18 7.81 1.92 28.62
CA ALA A 18 7.91 1.19 27.37
C ALA A 18 6.58 1.40 26.64
N GLN A 19 6.33 2.64 26.20
CA GLN A 19 5.48 2.81 25.03
C GLN A 19 6.31 2.20 23.91
N GLU A 20 5.93 0.99 23.49
CA GLU A 20 6.34 0.46 22.21
C GLU A 20 6.09 1.58 21.19
N ILE A 21 7.16 2.21 20.72
CA ILE A 21 7.06 3.15 19.62
C ILE A 21 6.60 2.29 18.46
N LYS A 22 5.30 2.27 18.19
CA LYS A 22 4.76 1.66 16.98
C LYS A 22 5.47 2.36 15.82
N SER A 23 6.40 1.65 15.18
CA SER A 23 7.11 2.16 14.01
C SER A 23 6.06 2.54 12.98
N PHE A 24 6.02 3.82 12.60
CA PHE A 24 5.11 4.24 11.54
C PHE A 24 5.57 3.58 10.25
N GLY A 25 4.63 3.01 9.50
CA GLY A 25 4.94 2.34 8.24
C GLY A 25 3.83 2.50 7.23
N VAL A 26 4.21 2.44 5.96
CA VAL A 26 3.31 2.60 4.83
C VAL A 26 3.58 1.47 3.84
N ALA A 27 2.54 0.81 3.37
CA ALA A 27 2.62 -0.17 2.28
C ALA A 27 1.92 0.31 1.01
N TYR A 28 2.32 -0.29 -0.11
CA TYR A 28 1.61 -0.24 -1.38
C TYR A 28 1.36 -1.65 -1.88
N TYR A 29 0.11 -1.92 -2.30
CA TYR A 29 -0.30 -3.20 -2.83
C TYR A 29 -1.18 -3.04 -4.07
N ASP A 30 -0.68 -3.55 -5.20
CA ASP A 30 -1.48 -3.72 -6.42
C ASP A 30 -2.26 -5.03 -6.29
N VAL A 31 -3.58 -4.89 -6.12
CA VAL A 31 -4.48 -6.02 -5.82
C VAL A 31 -4.86 -6.83 -7.07
N ASP A 32 -4.25 -6.56 -8.22
CA ASP A 32 -4.47 -7.34 -9.45
C ASP A 32 -5.94 -7.43 -9.86
N ARG A 33 -6.52 -6.26 -10.11
CA ARG A 33 -7.84 -6.05 -10.73
C ARG A 33 -9.00 -6.72 -9.98
N LEU A 34 -9.37 -6.12 -8.85
CA LEU A 34 -10.56 -6.49 -8.09
C LEU A 34 -11.74 -5.65 -8.56
N TYR A 35 -12.37 -6.10 -9.64
CA TYR A 35 -13.69 -5.64 -10.09
C TYR A 35 -14.78 -6.22 -9.19
N ASP A 36 -15.88 -5.49 -9.07
CA ASP A 36 -17.16 -6.04 -8.65
C ASP A 36 -17.73 -6.96 -9.74
N THR A 37 -18.90 -7.54 -9.51
CA THR A 37 -19.50 -8.53 -10.42
C THR A 37 -20.53 -7.93 -11.38
N ILE A 38 -20.68 -6.60 -11.40
CA ILE A 38 -21.72 -5.86 -12.09
C ILE A 38 -21.09 -5.04 -13.22
N PRO A 39 -21.47 -5.27 -14.49
CA PRO A 39 -20.86 -4.55 -15.60
C PRO A 39 -20.96 -3.03 -15.45
N SER A 40 -19.82 -2.36 -15.60
CA SER A 40 -19.70 -0.92 -15.58
C SER A 40 -20.36 -0.28 -16.80
N ARG A 41 -20.83 0.96 -16.62
CA ARG A 41 -21.36 1.80 -17.71
C ARG A 41 -20.28 2.68 -18.34
N PHE A 42 -19.08 2.72 -17.77
CA PHE A 42 -18.06 3.74 -18.09
C PHE A 42 -16.78 3.16 -18.70
N TYR A 43 -16.52 1.88 -18.51
CA TYR A 43 -15.37 1.16 -19.06
C TYR A 43 -15.76 -0.29 -19.39
N ASP A 44 -14.93 -0.98 -20.18
CA ASP A 44 -15.16 -2.37 -20.55
C ASP A 44 -14.52 -3.32 -19.54
N ASP A 45 -15.36 -3.82 -18.63
CA ASP A 45 -15.05 -4.83 -17.63
C ASP A 45 -15.78 -6.15 -17.91
N SER A 46 -16.36 -6.33 -19.11
CA SER A 46 -17.28 -7.43 -19.43
C SER A 46 -16.70 -8.82 -19.18
N ALA A 47 -15.38 -8.97 -19.25
CA ALA A 47 -14.67 -10.20 -18.88
C ALA A 47 -14.82 -10.58 -17.40
N TYR A 48 -14.94 -9.59 -16.50
CA TYR A 48 -15.07 -9.70 -15.05
C TYR A 48 -16.54 -9.69 -14.60
N THR A 49 -17.38 -10.45 -15.29
CA THR A 49 -18.78 -10.68 -14.91
C THR A 49 -19.04 -12.18 -14.79
N PRO A 50 -20.13 -12.62 -14.16
CA PRO A 50 -20.46 -14.05 -14.06
C PRO A 50 -20.57 -14.72 -15.44
N GLU A 51 -21.10 -14.01 -16.44
CA GLU A 51 -21.23 -14.44 -17.83
C GLU A 51 -19.98 -14.15 -18.69
N GLY A 52 -19.02 -13.39 -18.14
CA GLY A 52 -17.79 -12.98 -18.80
C GLY A 52 -16.79 -14.12 -19.02
N SER A 53 -15.75 -13.85 -19.79
CA SER A 53 -14.70 -14.84 -20.12
C SER A 53 -13.92 -15.31 -18.88
N PHE A 54 -13.89 -14.52 -17.80
CA PHE A 54 -13.30 -14.91 -16.54
C PHE A 54 -14.31 -15.52 -15.56
N ALA A 55 -15.60 -15.65 -15.92
CA ALA A 55 -16.66 -16.18 -15.06
C ALA A 55 -16.54 -15.64 -13.62
N TRP A 56 -16.45 -14.31 -13.51
CA TRP A 56 -16.21 -13.60 -12.25
C TRP A 56 -17.52 -13.50 -11.47
N ASP A 57 -17.80 -14.56 -10.72
CA ASP A 57 -18.98 -14.68 -9.87
C ASP A 57 -18.73 -14.15 -8.44
N GLU A 58 -19.80 -14.07 -7.66
CA GLU A 58 -19.77 -13.65 -6.25
C GLU A 58 -18.80 -14.49 -5.41
N SER A 59 -18.66 -15.79 -5.69
CA SER A 59 -17.73 -16.64 -4.96
C SER A 59 -16.27 -16.28 -5.24
N ARG A 60 -15.91 -15.92 -6.47
CA ARG A 60 -14.54 -15.49 -6.82
C ARG A 60 -14.26 -14.09 -6.30
N TYR A 61 -15.23 -13.19 -6.41
CA TYR A 61 -15.19 -11.85 -5.84
C TYR A 61 -14.92 -11.90 -4.33
N ARG A 62 -15.78 -12.58 -3.56
CA ARG A 62 -15.63 -12.66 -2.10
C ARG A 62 -14.31 -13.30 -1.68
N ARG A 63 -13.90 -14.38 -2.36
CA ARG A 63 -12.59 -15.01 -2.10
C ARG A 63 -11.45 -14.01 -2.30
N LYS A 64 -11.53 -13.19 -3.34
CA LYS A 64 -10.49 -12.19 -3.64
C LYS A 64 -10.48 -11.06 -2.61
N VAL A 65 -11.65 -10.59 -2.17
CA VAL A 65 -11.78 -9.63 -1.07
C VAL A 65 -11.12 -10.17 0.20
N GLU A 66 -11.48 -11.40 0.62
CA GLU A 66 -10.89 -12.05 1.81
C GLU A 66 -9.37 -12.21 1.70
N GLN A 67 -8.86 -12.52 0.51
CA GLN A 67 -7.41 -12.62 0.26
C GLN A 67 -6.70 -11.27 0.39
N VAL A 68 -7.27 -10.21 -0.17
CA VAL A 68 -6.70 -8.86 -0.06
C VAL A 68 -6.72 -8.40 1.40
N ALA A 69 -7.84 -8.58 2.11
CA ALA A 69 -7.95 -8.25 3.53
C ALA A 69 -6.92 -9.02 4.37
N ALA A 70 -6.76 -10.33 4.15
CA ALA A 70 -5.75 -11.13 4.85
C ALA A 70 -4.31 -10.63 4.59
N VAL A 71 -4.01 -10.13 3.39
CA VAL A 71 -2.69 -9.52 3.10
C VAL A 71 -2.54 -8.23 3.91
N VAL A 72 -3.54 -7.35 3.86
CA VAL A 72 -3.57 -6.06 4.58
C VAL A 72 -3.34 -6.28 6.07
N ASP A 73 -4.15 -7.11 6.72
CA ASP A 73 -4.04 -7.40 8.15
C ASP A 73 -2.69 -8.00 8.52
N SER A 74 -2.19 -8.95 7.71
CA SER A 74 -0.93 -9.63 8.00
C SER A 74 0.30 -8.73 7.95
N MET A 75 0.20 -7.54 7.34
CA MET A 75 1.27 -6.55 7.35
C MET A 75 1.33 -5.77 8.66
N GLU A 76 0.22 -5.69 9.41
CA GLU A 76 0.09 -4.95 10.67
C GLU A 76 0.54 -3.47 10.52
N LEU A 77 0.27 -2.88 9.35
CA LEU A 77 0.73 -1.55 8.97
C LEU A 77 -0.37 -0.50 9.14
N PRO A 78 -0.06 0.67 9.72
CA PRO A 78 -1.06 1.69 9.97
C PRO A 78 -1.56 2.39 8.71
N VAL A 79 -0.85 2.26 7.58
CA VAL A 79 -1.28 2.82 6.30
C VAL A 79 -0.97 1.85 5.17
N VAL A 80 -1.98 1.55 4.33
CA VAL A 80 -1.84 0.70 3.14
C VAL A 80 -2.51 1.38 1.94
N ALA A 81 -1.71 1.73 0.95
CA ALA A 81 -2.20 2.18 -0.35
C ALA A 81 -2.51 0.98 -1.24
N LEU A 82 -3.71 0.94 -1.80
CA LEU A 82 -4.16 -0.06 -2.76
C LEU A 82 -4.30 0.58 -4.14
N TYR A 83 -3.93 -0.16 -5.17
CA TYR A 83 -4.34 0.09 -6.55
C TYR A 83 -5.01 -1.15 -7.11
N GLY A 84 -5.97 -0.97 -7.99
CA GLY A 84 -6.62 -2.07 -8.69
C GLY A 84 -7.97 -2.47 -8.12
N VAL A 85 -8.60 -1.61 -7.31
CA VAL A 85 -10.00 -1.76 -6.88
C VAL A 85 -10.89 -1.00 -7.85
N GLU A 86 -12.06 -1.51 -8.18
CA GLU A 86 -12.90 -0.84 -9.18
C GLU A 86 -13.67 0.37 -8.64
N ASN A 87 -14.20 0.28 -7.42
CA ASN A 87 -15.05 1.33 -6.87
C ASN A 87 -15.08 1.31 -5.33
N GLU A 88 -15.81 2.26 -4.75
CA GLU A 88 -15.89 2.41 -3.29
C GLU A 88 -16.53 1.18 -2.60
N GLN A 89 -17.47 0.50 -3.24
CA GLN A 89 -18.10 -0.69 -2.64
C GLN A 89 -17.06 -1.79 -2.45
N VAL A 90 -16.18 -2.00 -3.44
CA VAL A 90 -15.06 -2.95 -3.32
C VAL A 90 -14.15 -2.59 -2.13
N VAL A 91 -13.84 -1.31 -1.93
CA VAL A 91 -13.03 -0.86 -0.80
C VAL A 91 -13.73 -1.12 0.54
N ARG A 92 -15.04 -0.85 0.62
CA ARG A 92 -15.85 -1.14 1.82
C ARG A 92 -15.85 -2.63 2.14
N ASP A 93 -15.94 -3.48 1.13
CA ASP A 93 -15.93 -4.93 1.32
C ASP A 93 -14.57 -5.42 1.82
N ILE A 94 -13.45 -4.88 1.30
CA ILE A 94 -12.11 -5.17 1.83
C ILE A 94 -12.00 -4.77 3.29
N VAL A 95 -12.34 -3.52 3.63
CA VAL A 95 -12.25 -3.01 5.01
C VAL A 95 -13.14 -3.82 5.95
N SER A 96 -14.34 -4.22 5.51
CA SER A 96 -15.25 -5.05 6.30
C SER A 96 -14.74 -6.48 6.52
N ALA A 97 -13.86 -6.97 5.65
CA ALA A 97 -13.22 -8.27 5.76
C ALA A 97 -11.90 -8.23 6.55
N CYS A 98 -11.32 -7.04 6.78
CA CYS A 98 -10.17 -6.86 7.65
C CYS A 98 -10.56 -7.11 9.12
N GLY A 99 -9.60 -7.63 9.90
CA GLY A 99 -9.71 -7.77 11.35
C GLY A 99 -9.44 -6.46 12.09
N GLU A 100 -8.66 -5.56 11.49
CA GLU A 100 -8.35 -4.23 12.03
C GLU A 100 -9.35 -3.16 11.56
N ASP A 101 -9.54 -2.11 12.37
CA ASP A 101 -10.49 -1.03 12.10
C ASP A 101 -9.89 0.07 11.21
N TYR A 102 -9.69 -0.26 9.93
CA TYR A 102 -9.20 0.69 8.94
C TYR A 102 -10.27 1.71 8.53
N ALA A 103 -9.97 3.00 8.67
CA ALA A 103 -10.63 4.02 7.87
C ALA A 103 -10.08 3.99 6.43
N TYR A 104 -10.80 4.56 5.47
CA TYR A 104 -10.34 4.58 4.08
C TYR A 104 -10.62 5.91 3.36
N ILE A 105 -9.78 6.18 2.36
CA ILE A 105 -10.00 7.20 1.33
C ILE A 105 -10.06 6.48 -0.01
N HIS A 106 -11.10 6.77 -0.80
CA HIS A 106 -11.25 6.28 -2.17
C HIS A 106 -11.44 7.46 -3.13
N ARG A 107 -10.83 7.40 -4.31
CA ARG A 107 -11.07 8.37 -5.39
C ARG A 107 -11.12 7.65 -6.72
N THR A 108 -12.21 7.92 -7.44
CA THR A 108 -12.33 7.45 -8.81
C THR A 108 -11.32 8.14 -9.71
N SER A 109 -10.55 7.30 -10.38
CA SER A 109 -9.54 7.68 -11.35
C SER A 109 -10.17 7.66 -12.74
N ASN A 110 -9.65 8.49 -13.64
CA ASN A 110 -10.02 8.44 -15.06
C ASN A 110 -9.16 7.41 -15.82
N SER A 111 -8.92 6.25 -15.20
CA SER A 111 -8.14 5.17 -15.80
C SER A 111 -8.96 4.44 -16.88
N TYR A 112 -8.31 4.05 -17.98
CA TYR A 112 -8.99 3.34 -19.06
C TYR A 112 -9.43 1.93 -18.66
N ASP A 113 -8.81 1.34 -17.64
CA ASP A 113 -9.16 0.04 -17.10
C ASP A 113 -10.22 0.11 -15.98
N GLY A 114 -10.67 1.31 -15.59
CA GLY A 114 -11.72 1.49 -14.60
C GLY A 114 -11.28 1.20 -13.17
N LEU A 115 -9.98 1.14 -12.92
CA LEU A 115 -9.40 0.77 -11.64
C LEU A 115 -8.84 1.97 -10.91
N ASP A 116 -9.15 2.01 -9.63
CA ASP A 116 -8.97 3.13 -8.72
C ASP A 116 -7.92 2.84 -7.65
N PHE A 117 -7.61 3.91 -6.91
CA PHE A 117 -6.78 3.86 -5.72
C PHE A 117 -7.64 3.96 -4.45
N ALA A 118 -7.18 3.25 -3.42
CA ALA A 118 -7.64 3.46 -2.06
C ALA A 118 -6.44 3.66 -1.11
N LEU A 119 -6.65 4.41 -0.04
CA LEU A 119 -5.71 4.49 1.08
C LEU A 119 -6.44 4.03 2.33
N LEU A 120 -6.06 2.87 2.86
CA LEU A 120 -6.51 2.36 4.16
C LEU A 120 -5.59 2.91 5.25
N TYR A 121 -6.13 3.36 6.37
CA TYR A 121 -5.34 3.90 7.46
C TYR A 121 -6.00 3.75 8.83
N PHE A 122 -5.18 3.66 9.89
CA PHE A 122 -5.64 3.79 11.27
C PHE A 122 -5.86 5.28 11.59
N ALA A 123 -7.09 5.62 11.97
CA ALA A 123 -7.53 7.01 12.16
C ALA A 123 -6.88 7.72 13.36
N ASP A 124 -6.22 6.99 14.25
CA ASP A 124 -5.44 7.50 15.38
C ASP A 124 -3.94 7.64 15.07
N VAL A 125 -3.49 7.19 13.88
CA VAL A 125 -2.08 7.22 13.46
C VAL A 125 -1.83 8.19 12.30
N PHE A 126 -2.75 8.25 11.33
CA PHE A 126 -2.66 9.14 10.17
C PHE A 126 -3.89 10.03 10.08
N PHE A 127 -3.66 11.34 10.00
CA PHE A 127 -4.70 12.36 9.94
C PHE A 127 -4.70 12.99 8.54
N PRO A 128 -5.52 12.46 7.61
CA PRO A 128 -5.56 12.97 6.26
C PRO A 128 -6.18 14.37 6.20
N GLY A 129 -5.57 15.25 5.42
CA GLY A 129 -6.10 16.55 5.05
C GLY A 129 -6.58 16.54 3.61
N ARG A 130 -5.76 17.06 2.70
CA ARG A 130 -6.14 17.26 1.31
C ARG A 130 -5.93 15.99 0.48
N VAL A 131 -6.96 15.59 -0.25
CA VAL A 131 -6.93 14.43 -1.16
C VAL A 131 -7.02 14.89 -2.60
N THR A 132 -6.13 14.42 -3.46
CA THR A 132 -6.08 14.76 -4.89
C THR A 132 -5.86 13.49 -5.72
N GLU A 133 -6.77 13.22 -6.66
CA GLU A 133 -6.48 12.31 -7.77
C GLU A 133 -5.74 13.10 -8.85
N TYR A 134 -4.68 12.51 -9.42
CA TYR A 134 -3.87 13.16 -10.43
C TYR A 134 -3.26 12.17 -11.41
N ARG A 135 -4.00 11.85 -12.48
CA ARG A 135 -3.51 11.13 -13.67
C ARG A 135 -2.69 9.88 -13.32
N GLY A 136 -3.35 8.90 -12.71
CA GLY A 136 -2.73 7.63 -12.33
C GLY A 136 -1.97 7.71 -11.00
N ALA A 137 -2.30 8.68 -10.16
CA ALA A 137 -1.81 8.79 -8.81
C ALA A 137 -2.88 9.30 -7.85
N LEU A 138 -2.84 8.82 -6.61
CA LEU A 138 -3.60 9.35 -5.47
C LEU A 138 -2.62 10.04 -4.53
N CYS A 139 -2.81 11.33 -4.30
CA CYS A 139 -2.02 12.14 -3.39
C CYS A 139 -2.86 12.50 -2.17
N VAL A 140 -2.38 12.14 -0.98
CA VAL A 140 -3.00 12.45 0.30
C VAL A 140 -2.00 13.21 1.15
N GLU A 141 -2.24 14.51 1.29
CA GLU A 141 -1.55 15.37 2.24
C GLU A 141 -2.22 15.22 3.61
N GLY A 142 -1.44 15.20 4.68
CA GLY A 142 -1.95 15.10 6.03
C GLY A 142 -0.85 15.23 7.07
N GLU A 143 -1.11 14.66 8.24
CA GLU A 143 -0.15 14.60 9.34
C GLU A 143 0.00 13.16 9.80
N ALA A 144 1.23 12.74 10.04
CA ALA A 144 1.52 11.54 10.79
C ALA A 144 2.59 11.91 11.80
N CYS A 145 2.57 11.32 12.99
CA CYS A 145 3.71 11.44 13.91
C CYS A 145 3.95 12.86 14.45
N GLY A 146 2.98 13.77 14.35
CA GLY A 146 3.15 15.18 14.69
C GLY A 146 3.86 16.00 13.61
N GLU A 147 4.10 15.42 12.43
CA GLU A 147 4.83 16.05 11.32
C GLU A 147 3.97 16.02 10.03
N PRO A 148 4.06 17.05 9.18
CA PRO A 148 3.44 17.03 7.85
C PRO A 148 3.93 15.84 7.04
N LEU A 149 2.99 15.11 6.43
CA LEU A 149 3.27 13.96 5.58
C LEU A 149 2.35 13.96 4.36
N THR A 150 2.96 13.82 3.19
CA THR A 150 2.27 13.53 1.92
C THR A 150 2.56 12.10 1.47
N ILE A 151 1.50 11.32 1.27
CA ILE A 151 1.56 9.97 0.71
C ILE A 151 1.02 10.02 -0.73
N ILE A 152 1.83 9.55 -1.69
CA ILE A 152 1.46 9.42 -3.09
C ILE A 152 1.49 7.96 -3.49
N ALA A 153 0.33 7.37 -3.76
CA ALA A 153 0.23 6.09 -4.43
C ALA A 153 0.20 6.31 -5.95
N THR A 154 0.97 5.55 -6.73
CA THR A 154 1.06 5.72 -8.19
C THR A 154 1.05 4.40 -8.92
N HIS A 155 0.44 4.41 -10.11
CA HIS A 155 0.47 3.30 -11.05
C HIS A 155 0.76 3.84 -12.45
N ARG A 156 2.04 3.81 -12.86
CA ARG A 156 2.53 4.24 -14.18
C ARG A 156 2.22 5.71 -14.51
N SER A 157 2.07 6.57 -13.49
CA SER A 157 1.86 7.99 -13.74
C SER A 157 3.08 8.63 -14.41
N THR A 158 2.82 9.39 -15.46
CA THR A 158 3.83 10.18 -16.18
C THR A 158 3.88 11.63 -15.71
N SER A 159 2.96 12.04 -14.82
CA SER A 159 2.75 13.44 -14.43
C SER A 159 3.13 13.72 -12.97
N LEU A 160 3.78 12.78 -12.27
CA LEU A 160 4.18 12.95 -10.86
C LEU A 160 5.05 14.19 -10.62
N GLY A 161 5.98 14.50 -11.53
CA GLY A 161 6.81 15.71 -11.39
C GLY A 161 6.00 17.00 -11.47
N VAL A 162 4.96 17.02 -12.31
CA VAL A 162 4.04 18.16 -12.44
C VAL A 162 3.21 18.30 -11.17
N LEU A 163 2.66 17.19 -10.65
CA LEU A 163 1.94 17.17 -9.38
C LEU A 163 2.78 17.75 -8.25
N ILE A 164 4.04 17.31 -8.11
CA ILE A 164 4.96 17.79 -7.07
C ILE A 164 5.18 19.31 -7.18
N GLU A 165 5.38 19.83 -8.39
CA GLU A 165 5.65 21.24 -8.66
C GLU A 165 4.40 22.13 -8.49
N GLU A 166 3.28 21.76 -9.10
CA GLU A 166 2.02 22.53 -9.02
C GLU A 166 1.46 22.63 -7.60
N ARG A 167 1.79 21.64 -6.76
CA ARG A 167 1.29 21.53 -5.39
C ARG A 167 2.33 21.86 -4.34
N ASN A 168 3.55 22.18 -4.77
CA ASN A 168 4.64 22.59 -3.89
C ASN A 168 4.87 21.60 -2.71
N LEU A 169 4.80 20.30 -3.00
CA LEU A 169 4.72 19.23 -1.97
C LEU A 169 6.01 19.02 -1.17
N LEU A 170 7.09 19.74 -1.50
CA LEU A 170 8.41 19.56 -0.89
C LEU A 170 8.77 20.67 0.12
N GLU A 171 7.97 21.73 0.21
CA GLU A 171 8.22 22.81 1.17
C GLU A 171 7.80 22.35 2.57
N ASP A 172 8.78 22.25 3.48
CA ASP A 172 8.62 21.86 4.90
C ASP A 172 7.72 20.62 5.14
N ASN A 173 7.79 19.65 4.21
CA ASN A 173 6.90 18.49 4.22
C ASN A 173 7.65 17.18 3.93
N ASN A 174 7.27 16.12 4.66
CA ASN A 174 7.72 14.77 4.38
C ASN A 174 6.90 14.18 3.23
N ILE A 175 7.55 13.45 2.33
CA ILE A 175 6.86 12.81 1.21
C ILE A 175 7.26 11.36 1.07
N ILE A 176 6.27 10.50 0.80
CA ILE A 176 6.44 9.10 0.45
C ILE A 176 5.68 8.85 -0.84
N ILE A 177 6.36 8.35 -1.86
CA ILE A 177 5.77 7.93 -3.13
C ILE A 177 5.94 6.43 -3.27
N LEU A 178 4.84 5.69 -3.38
CA LEU A 178 4.84 4.23 -3.51
C LEU A 178 4.11 3.76 -4.77
N GLY A 179 4.61 2.68 -5.37
CA GLY A 179 4.01 2.04 -6.54
C GLY A 179 4.87 2.18 -7.80
N ASP A 180 4.26 2.07 -8.98
CA ASP A 180 4.98 2.23 -10.25
C ASP A 180 5.18 3.72 -10.53
N VAL A 181 6.41 4.19 -10.30
CA VAL A 181 6.85 5.59 -10.41
C VAL A 181 7.21 6.01 -11.84
N GLY A 182 7.06 5.11 -12.81
CA GLY A 182 7.31 5.38 -14.23
C GLY A 182 8.69 5.96 -14.51
N LYS A 183 8.72 7.16 -15.13
CA LYS A 183 9.96 7.84 -15.58
C LYS A 183 10.33 9.04 -14.70
N LEU A 184 9.80 9.12 -13.48
CA LEU A 184 10.06 10.26 -12.58
C LEU A 184 11.56 10.45 -12.34
N LYS A 185 12.08 11.64 -12.64
CA LYS A 185 13.46 12.05 -12.32
C LYS A 185 13.57 12.47 -10.86
N PHE A 186 13.31 11.54 -9.94
CA PHE A 186 13.09 11.78 -8.52
C PHE A 186 14.24 12.53 -7.81
N LYS A 187 15.49 12.35 -8.27
CA LYS A 187 16.66 13.10 -7.75
C LYS A 187 16.57 14.62 -7.94
N LYS A 188 15.84 15.11 -8.96
CA LYS A 188 15.57 16.55 -9.17
C LYS A 188 14.81 17.15 -7.98
N TYR A 189 14.01 16.33 -7.32
CA TYR A 189 13.11 16.69 -6.23
C TYR A 189 13.71 16.40 -4.84
N GLY A 190 15.02 16.12 -4.76
CA GLY A 190 15.67 15.76 -3.49
C GLY A 190 15.26 14.40 -2.92
N LEU A 191 14.51 13.60 -3.69
CA LEU A 191 14.06 12.27 -3.25
C LEU A 191 15.16 11.23 -3.43
N ARG A 192 15.11 10.20 -2.59
CA ARG A 192 15.89 8.97 -2.72
C ARG A 192 14.99 7.77 -2.94
N ASP A 193 15.52 6.75 -3.59
CA ASP A 193 14.87 5.44 -3.73
C ASP A 193 15.25 4.56 -2.52
N ALA A 194 14.32 4.43 -1.56
CA ALA A 194 14.51 3.61 -0.36
C ALA A 194 14.56 2.10 -0.70
N SER A 195 13.92 1.72 -1.81
CA SER A 195 13.79 0.33 -2.27
C SER A 195 14.93 -0.14 -3.18
N PHE A 196 15.87 0.75 -3.54
CA PHE A 196 16.96 0.45 -4.48
C PHE A 196 17.81 -0.78 -4.12
N HIS A 197 18.02 -1.02 -2.82
CA HIS A 197 18.82 -2.13 -2.33
C HIS A 197 18.18 -3.51 -2.61
N ILE A 198 16.84 -3.57 -2.73
CA ILE A 198 16.09 -4.79 -3.06
C ILE A 198 16.44 -5.24 -4.49
N GLU A 199 16.40 -4.30 -5.44
CA GLU A 199 16.77 -4.57 -6.83
C GLU A 199 18.25 -4.96 -6.95
N LYS A 200 19.15 -4.28 -6.20
CA LYS A 200 20.57 -4.63 -6.15
C LYS A 200 20.81 -6.06 -5.65
N ALA A 201 19.93 -6.59 -4.80
CA ALA A 201 19.97 -7.95 -4.32
C ALA A 201 19.30 -8.97 -5.28
N ALA A 202 18.94 -8.57 -6.49
CA ALA A 202 18.17 -9.37 -7.45
C ALA A 202 16.83 -9.89 -6.89
N ARG A 203 16.25 -9.15 -5.93
CA ARG A 203 14.90 -9.36 -5.40
C ARG A 203 13.93 -8.41 -6.09
N GLY A 204 12.64 -8.68 -5.92
CA GLY A 204 11.59 -7.89 -6.53
C GLY A 204 10.25 -8.24 -5.95
N ASN A 205 9.22 -7.54 -6.41
CA ASN A 205 7.86 -7.76 -5.96
C ASN A 205 6.99 -8.47 -7.01
N ARG A 206 7.50 -8.73 -8.20
CA ARG A 206 6.84 -9.60 -9.19
C ARG A 206 7.86 -10.42 -9.96
N ILE A 207 7.38 -11.47 -10.62
CA ILE A 207 8.17 -12.24 -11.58
C ILE A 207 7.80 -11.83 -13.01
N LEU A 208 8.81 -11.61 -13.84
CA LEU A 208 8.67 -11.38 -15.27
C LEU A 208 9.76 -12.18 -15.99
N ARG A 209 9.36 -13.00 -16.96
CA ARG A 209 10.27 -13.86 -17.74
C ARG A 209 11.20 -14.72 -16.85
N GLY A 210 10.66 -15.25 -15.75
CA GLY A 210 11.39 -16.13 -14.83
C GLY A 210 12.36 -15.43 -13.87
N MET A 211 12.44 -14.10 -13.88
CA MET A 211 13.29 -13.33 -12.99
C MET A 211 12.46 -12.45 -12.06
N TRP A 212 12.99 -12.19 -10.87
CA TRP A 212 12.42 -11.19 -9.97
C TRP A 212 12.67 -9.80 -10.54
N HIS A 213 11.60 -9.00 -10.57
CA HIS A 213 11.65 -7.60 -10.93
C HIS A 213 11.00 -6.79 -9.82
N LEU A 214 11.71 -5.77 -9.36
CA LEU A 214 11.10 -4.72 -8.57
C LEU A 214 10.36 -3.82 -9.55
N ARG A 215 9.02 -3.83 -9.53
CA ARG A 215 8.21 -2.90 -10.32
C ARG A 215 7.88 -1.68 -9.47
N ASP A 216 7.33 -1.95 -8.30
CA ASP A 216 6.89 -0.91 -7.39
C ASP A 216 8.09 -0.41 -6.58
N ARG A 217 8.22 0.91 -6.48
CA ARG A 217 9.31 1.61 -5.81
C ARG A 217 8.78 2.36 -4.59
N VAL A 218 9.68 2.66 -3.66
CA VAL A 218 9.43 3.61 -2.57
C VAL A 218 10.42 4.76 -2.68
N LEU A 219 9.90 5.95 -3.00
CA LEU A 219 10.69 7.19 -3.07
C LEU A 219 10.32 8.10 -1.89
N THR A 220 11.30 8.74 -1.27
CA THR A 220 11.03 9.62 -0.12
C THR A 220 12.16 10.63 0.09
N ASN A 221 11.87 11.74 0.76
CA ASN A 221 12.87 12.66 1.33
C ASN A 221 13.18 12.38 2.81
N ILE A 222 12.41 11.52 3.48
CA ILE A 222 12.57 11.22 4.90
C ILE A 222 13.89 10.48 5.12
N THR A 223 14.69 10.94 6.09
CA THR A 223 16.05 10.44 6.36
C THR A 223 16.09 9.31 7.39
N SER A 224 15.20 9.33 8.39
CA SER A 224 15.07 8.35 9.49
C SER A 224 14.33 7.07 9.05
N LEU A 225 14.89 6.34 8.10
CA LEU A 225 14.33 5.06 7.63
C LEU A 225 14.87 3.90 8.45
N SER A 226 13.96 3.08 8.97
CA SER A 226 14.32 1.87 9.70
C SER A 226 14.41 0.65 8.78
N HIS A 227 13.43 0.50 7.87
CA HIS A 227 13.36 -0.64 6.97
C HIS A 227 12.52 -0.36 5.73
N CYS A 228 12.84 -0.98 4.60
CA CYS A 228 12.04 -0.94 3.37
C CYS A 228 12.26 -2.27 2.65
N ASP A 229 11.20 -3.04 2.38
CA ASP A 229 11.33 -4.33 1.70
C ASP A 229 10.02 -4.72 1.00
N VAL A 230 10.08 -5.81 0.24
CA VAL A 230 8.91 -6.51 -0.30
C VAL A 230 8.32 -7.39 0.79
N TYR A 231 7.00 -7.29 0.99
CA TYR A 231 6.28 -8.16 1.91
C TYR A 231 6.11 -9.56 1.29
N ILE A 232 6.82 -10.55 1.83
CA ILE A 232 6.78 -11.93 1.33
C ILE A 232 6.39 -12.87 2.48
N LYS A 233 5.34 -13.67 2.25
CA LYS A 233 4.95 -14.79 3.12
C LYS A 233 4.76 -16.05 2.27
N ARG A 234 5.00 -17.22 2.85
CA ARG A 234 4.91 -18.50 2.13
C ARG A 234 3.52 -18.71 1.49
N TRP A 235 2.46 -18.27 2.15
CA TRP A 235 1.09 -18.44 1.67
C TRP A 235 0.71 -17.50 0.50
N LEU A 236 1.54 -16.50 0.20
CA LEU A 236 1.40 -15.63 -0.99
C LEU A 236 2.02 -16.26 -2.25
N LEU A 237 2.80 -17.31 -2.08
CA LEU A 237 3.55 -17.95 -3.15
C LEU A 237 2.92 -19.28 -3.51
N ASP A 238 3.06 -19.68 -4.77
CA ASP A 238 2.79 -21.04 -5.20
C ASP A 238 3.92 -22.01 -4.76
N GLU A 239 3.78 -23.28 -5.14
CA GLU A 239 4.75 -24.32 -4.82
C GLU A 239 6.16 -24.05 -5.37
N THR A 240 6.25 -23.29 -6.47
CA THR A 240 7.49 -22.89 -7.14
C THR A 240 8.11 -21.61 -6.56
N GLY A 241 7.41 -20.95 -5.62
CA GLY A 241 7.87 -19.70 -5.00
C GLY A 241 7.48 -18.44 -5.77
N VAL A 242 6.53 -18.53 -6.70
CA VAL A 242 6.04 -17.41 -7.52
C VAL A 242 4.79 -16.80 -6.87
N PRO A 243 4.62 -15.46 -6.85
CA PRO A 243 3.38 -14.84 -6.38
C PRO A 243 2.17 -15.35 -7.16
N ARG A 244 1.14 -15.82 -6.45
CA ARG A 244 -0.03 -16.42 -7.10
C ARG A 244 -0.97 -15.33 -7.65
N PRO A 245 -1.17 -15.21 -8.97
CA PRO A 245 -2.05 -14.21 -9.56
C PRO A 245 -3.53 -14.57 -9.37
N THR A 246 -4.43 -13.61 -9.58
CA THR A 246 -5.88 -13.92 -9.68
C THR A 246 -6.12 -14.86 -10.86
N PHE A 247 -5.53 -14.52 -11.99
CA PHE A 247 -5.60 -15.24 -13.26
C PHE A 247 -4.22 -15.38 -13.89
N ASP A 248 -3.96 -16.54 -14.49
CA ASP A 248 -2.84 -16.75 -15.41
C ASP A 248 -3.39 -16.94 -16.83
N GLY A 249 -3.34 -15.86 -17.62
CA GLY A 249 -4.12 -15.77 -18.85
C GLY A 249 -5.63 -15.89 -18.56
N ALA A 250 -6.29 -16.90 -19.14
CA ALA A 250 -7.71 -17.18 -18.87
C ALA A 250 -7.94 -18.15 -17.69
N LYS A 251 -6.87 -18.74 -17.13
CA LYS A 251 -6.99 -19.72 -16.06
C LYS A 251 -7.18 -19.01 -14.72
N TYR A 252 -8.26 -19.31 -14.03
CA TYR A 252 -8.46 -18.87 -12.64
C TYR A 252 -7.48 -19.60 -11.70
N CYS A 253 -6.67 -18.84 -10.99
CA CYS A 253 -5.63 -19.35 -10.08
C CYS A 253 -5.98 -19.15 -8.60
N ALA A 254 -7.04 -18.36 -8.31
CA ALA A 254 -7.47 -18.05 -6.95
C ALA A 254 -6.33 -17.48 -6.07
N GLY A 255 -5.43 -16.69 -6.65
CA GLY A 255 -4.36 -16.01 -5.95
C GLY A 255 -4.68 -14.54 -5.66
N GLY A 256 -3.95 -13.98 -4.70
CA GLY A 256 -4.15 -12.62 -4.21
C GLY A 256 -3.56 -11.53 -5.11
N SER A 257 -2.46 -11.78 -5.84
CA SER A 257 -1.91 -10.84 -6.84
C SER A 257 -0.65 -11.42 -7.49
N SER A 258 -0.40 -11.07 -8.75
CA SER A 258 0.89 -11.31 -9.39
C SER A 258 2.03 -10.43 -8.85
N CYS A 259 1.70 -9.46 -8.00
CA CYS A 259 2.61 -8.48 -7.43
C CYS A 259 2.49 -8.46 -5.90
N LEU A 260 3.59 -8.73 -5.21
CA LEU A 260 3.68 -8.65 -3.76
C LEU A 260 3.68 -7.17 -3.30
N PRO A 261 3.15 -6.89 -2.09
CA PRO A 261 3.24 -5.55 -1.52
C PRO A 261 4.69 -5.12 -1.30
N ILE A 262 4.92 -3.81 -1.36
CA ILE A 262 6.16 -3.18 -0.88
C ILE A 262 5.83 -2.26 0.29
N PHE A 263 6.71 -2.19 1.27
CA PHE A 263 6.47 -1.38 2.46
C PHE A 263 7.74 -0.66 2.92
N ILE A 264 7.52 0.36 3.75
CA ILE A 264 8.57 1.14 4.39
C ILE A 264 8.18 1.44 5.84
N TYR A 265 9.17 1.42 6.73
CA TYR A 265 9.08 1.81 8.13
C TYR A 265 10.04 2.95 8.43
N PHE A 266 9.64 3.79 9.38
CA PHE A 266 10.38 4.96 9.84
C PHE A 266 10.75 4.80 11.31
N ASP A 267 11.97 5.18 11.66
CA ASP A 267 12.39 5.36 13.05
C ASP A 267 11.78 6.66 13.57
N LYS A 268 11.17 6.60 14.76
CA LYS A 268 10.86 7.77 15.57
C LYS A 268 11.69 7.73 16.84
#